data_AF-A0AAJ5UR31-F1
#
_entry.id   AF-A0AAJ5UR31-F1
#
_cell.length_a   1.000
_cell.length_b   1.000
_cell.length_c   1.000
_cell.angle_alpha   90.00
_cell.angle_beta   90.00
_cell.angle_gamma   90.00
#
_symmetry.space_group_name_H-M   'P 1'
#
loop_
_entity.id
_entity.type
_entity.pdbx_description
1 polymer ?
#
loop_
_entity_poly.entity_id
_entity_poly.type
_entity_poly.pdbx_seq_one_letter_code
_entity_poly.pdbx_strand_id
1 'polypeptide(L)'
;MTKYSKTLKVKVVKEYLSSSLGYNLISKKYGIKSASLVASWVQRYKAFGPKGLDILTPNKIFDGSFKVNVLKWMKTNKASYPKTALYFNISNVGTIWQWQHIFETEGADALYRSKGRQIIMSADKQSKKRQQTELERLREENELLQIENEYPKKIKSLSPGRRKQQAQVIQELRLKHKLVKILKIVGMAKSTYEYIISHEPNGSSDQSVKQTIQIIKKNHPAYGYRRVTGELHRMNILVNHKKVLVLMRELQLLSTAFNKRTRKYNSYRGNVGTVAKNLINRRFFTDRPYQKLVTDVTEVRWGTKTIDERAYFTCIYDLFSGEILSHQVSKHPTVEFTTTVLNRAVKKIPKNLKYRTTVHSDQGFQYQHQDWTHILKEHRIFQSMSRKATCLDNAAMESFFHIMKAEAFYQKETDTYETLVSQISVWIDDYNFSRIKTKLGCKSPIEYRIFTT
;
A
#
# COMPACT_ATOMS: atom_id res chain seq x y z
N MET A 1 -11.52 -3.31 -56.75
CA MET A 1 -12.75 -2.51 -56.56
C MET A 1 -12.86 -2.06 -55.10
N THR A 2 -13.15 -0.78 -54.83
CA THR A 2 -13.31 -0.30 -53.44
C THR A 2 -14.72 -0.57 -52.91
N LYS A 3 -14.81 -1.08 -51.68
CA LYS A 3 -16.07 -1.47 -51.02
C LYS A 3 -17.15 -0.36 -50.94
N TYR A 4 -16.76 0.91 -50.98
CA TYR A 4 -17.69 2.04 -50.92
C TYR A 4 -17.39 3.03 -52.05
N SER A 5 -18.41 3.40 -52.82
CA SER A 5 -18.30 4.36 -53.93
C SER A 5 -18.05 5.79 -53.44
N LYS A 6 -17.42 6.63 -54.28
CA LYS A 6 -17.18 8.06 -53.95
C LYS A 6 -18.49 8.80 -53.68
N THR A 7 -19.54 8.50 -54.44
CA THR A 7 -20.87 9.08 -54.29
C THR A 7 -21.47 8.77 -52.92
N LEU A 8 -21.36 7.52 -52.44
CA LEU A 8 -21.78 7.12 -51.11
C LEU A 8 -21.00 7.86 -50.02
N LYS A 9 -19.67 7.97 -50.16
CA LYS A 9 -18.83 8.70 -49.18
C LYS A 9 -19.24 10.17 -49.07
N VAL A 10 -19.49 10.84 -50.20
CA VAL A 10 -19.92 12.25 -50.21
C VAL A 10 -21.27 12.41 -49.51
N LYS A 11 -22.23 11.51 -49.77
CA LYS A 11 -23.55 11.54 -49.12
C LYS A 11 -23.44 11.39 -47.60
N VAL A 12 -22.66 10.41 -47.15
CA VAL A 12 -22.39 10.13 -45.72
C VAL A 12 -21.76 11.34 -45.03
N VAL A 13 -20.78 11.98 -45.66
CA VAL A 13 -20.10 13.14 -45.06
C VAL A 13 -21.00 14.37 -45.03
N LYS A 14 -21.75 14.65 -46.11
CA LYS A 14 -22.69 15.77 -46.13
C LYS A 14 -23.75 15.63 -45.05
N GLU A 15 -24.30 14.42 -44.87
CA GLU A 15 -25.28 14.18 -43.83
C GLU A 15 -24.69 14.32 -42.41
N TYR A 16 -23.45 13.90 -42.20
CA TYR A 16 -22.76 14.16 -40.92
C TYR A 16 -22.58 15.65 -40.65
N LEU A 17 -22.30 16.44 -41.70
CA LEU A 17 -22.09 17.89 -41.55
C LEU A 17 -23.40 18.67 -41.40
N SER A 18 -24.53 18.14 -41.88
CA SER A 18 -25.83 18.81 -41.83
C SER A 18 -26.74 18.33 -40.70
N SER A 19 -26.44 17.21 -40.03
CA SER A 19 -27.25 16.64 -38.95
C SER A 19 -26.52 16.66 -37.61
N SER A 20 -27.26 16.57 -36.50
CA SER A 20 -26.71 16.41 -35.15
C SER A 20 -26.32 14.95 -34.82
N LEU A 21 -26.30 14.06 -35.82
CA LEU A 21 -26.06 12.63 -35.64
C LEU A 21 -24.56 12.33 -35.49
N GLY A 22 -24.21 11.59 -34.43
CA GLY A 22 -22.83 11.12 -34.21
C GLY A 22 -22.39 10.03 -35.20
N TYR A 23 -21.08 9.82 -35.33
CA TYR A 23 -20.47 8.87 -36.28
C TYR A 23 -21.04 7.43 -36.21
N ASN A 24 -21.40 6.96 -35.01
CA ASN A 24 -21.98 5.63 -34.81
C ASN A 24 -23.36 5.46 -35.46
N LEU A 25 -24.21 6.48 -35.34
CA LEU A 25 -25.56 6.44 -35.90
C LEU A 25 -25.52 6.51 -37.42
N ILE A 26 -24.64 7.35 -37.97
CA ILE A 26 -24.43 7.45 -39.41
C ILE A 26 -23.82 6.17 -39.98
N SER A 27 -22.85 5.56 -39.28
CA SER A 27 -22.29 4.27 -39.70
C SER A 27 -23.35 3.19 -39.80
N LYS A 28 -24.26 3.11 -38.82
CA LYS A 28 -25.39 2.17 -38.83
C LYS A 28 -26.39 2.47 -39.95
N LYS A 29 -26.77 3.73 -40.11
CA LYS A 29 -27.72 4.19 -41.15
C LYS A 29 -27.28 3.82 -42.57
N TYR A 30 -25.98 3.89 -42.83
CA TYR A 30 -25.40 3.62 -44.16
C TYR A 30 -24.77 2.23 -44.30
N GLY A 31 -24.92 1.34 -43.31
CA GLY A 31 -24.36 -0.01 -43.36
C GLY A 31 -22.82 -0.05 -43.42
N ILE A 32 -22.15 0.96 -42.87
CA ILE A 32 -20.70 1.08 -42.88
C ILE A 32 -20.13 0.26 -41.73
N LYS A 33 -19.11 -0.56 -42.04
CA LYS A 33 -18.50 -1.51 -41.08
C LYS A 33 -17.98 -0.86 -39.78
N SER A 34 -17.58 0.42 -39.81
CA SER A 34 -17.00 1.09 -38.64
C SER A 34 -17.26 2.59 -38.63
N ALA A 35 -17.63 3.13 -37.47
CA ALA A 35 -17.74 4.57 -37.24
C ALA A 35 -16.40 5.31 -37.40
N SER A 36 -15.28 4.63 -37.14
CA SER A 36 -13.94 5.21 -37.38
C SER A 36 -13.68 5.50 -38.87
N LEU A 37 -14.29 4.71 -39.75
CA LEU A 37 -14.18 4.86 -41.20
C LEU A 37 -14.98 6.08 -41.69
N VAL A 38 -16.15 6.32 -41.09
CA VAL A 38 -16.94 7.56 -41.28
C VAL A 38 -16.15 8.78 -40.78
N ALA A 39 -15.56 8.70 -39.59
CA ALA A 39 -14.75 9.79 -39.03
C ALA A 39 -13.54 10.12 -39.93
N SER A 40 -12.87 9.11 -40.49
CA SER A 40 -11.77 9.29 -41.45
C SER A 40 -12.22 10.01 -42.72
N TRP A 41 -13.38 9.64 -43.29
CA TRP A 41 -13.93 10.32 -44.47
C TRP A 41 -14.28 11.78 -44.18
N VAL A 42 -14.91 12.07 -43.04
CA VAL A 42 -15.25 13.44 -42.63
C VAL A 42 -13.98 14.28 -42.45
N GLN A 43 -12.96 13.76 -41.75
CA GLN A 43 -11.71 14.48 -41.54
C GLN A 43 -10.98 14.77 -42.85
N ARG A 44 -10.93 13.81 -43.77
CA ARG A 44 -10.32 14.01 -45.10
C ARG A 44 -11.11 14.99 -45.96
N TYR A 45 -12.44 14.95 -45.89
CA TYR A 45 -13.28 15.91 -46.59
C TYR A 45 -13.14 17.33 -46.03
N LYS A 46 -13.02 17.49 -44.71
CA LYS A 46 -12.73 18.78 -44.08
C LYS A 46 -11.37 19.34 -44.50
N ALA A 47 -10.37 18.48 -44.66
CA ALA A 47 -9.00 18.89 -45.01
C ALA A 47 -8.79 19.16 -46.51
N PHE A 48 -9.43 18.37 -47.39
CA PHE A 48 -9.15 18.38 -48.84
C PHE A 48 -10.40 18.52 -49.72
N GLY A 49 -11.55 18.80 -49.12
CA GLY A 49 -12.84 18.89 -49.82
C GLY A 49 -13.25 17.57 -50.49
N PRO A 50 -14.06 17.61 -51.56
CA PRO A 50 -14.52 16.44 -52.30
C PRO A 50 -13.38 15.56 -52.86
N LYS A 51 -12.20 16.15 -53.14
CA LYS A 51 -11.00 15.43 -53.59
C LYS A 51 -10.39 14.55 -52.49
N GLY A 52 -10.64 14.85 -51.21
CA GLY A 52 -10.15 14.06 -50.08
C GLY A 52 -10.75 12.64 -49.99
N LEU A 53 -11.88 12.41 -50.68
CA LEU A 53 -12.60 11.14 -50.70
C LEU A 53 -12.21 10.22 -51.87
N ASP A 54 -11.34 10.72 -52.75
CA ASP A 54 -10.76 9.94 -53.85
C ASP A 54 -9.89 8.79 -53.34
N ILE A 55 -9.77 7.75 -54.16
CA ILE A 55 -8.90 6.62 -53.87
C ILE A 55 -7.46 7.10 -54.08
N LEU A 56 -6.71 7.21 -52.99
CA LEU A 56 -5.28 7.46 -53.09
C LEU A 56 -4.59 6.20 -53.65
N THR A 57 -3.78 6.37 -54.68
CA THR A 57 -3.02 5.28 -55.27
C THR A 57 -2.00 4.73 -54.25
N PRO A 58 -1.99 3.42 -53.98
CA PRO A 58 -1.04 2.82 -53.03
C PRO A 58 0.42 2.82 -53.53
N ASN A 59 0.66 3.09 -54.82
CA ASN A 59 1.97 3.03 -55.47
C ASN A 59 2.69 4.39 -55.57
N LYS A 60 2.45 5.33 -54.66
CA LYS A 60 3.25 6.56 -54.62
C LYS A 60 4.62 6.23 -54.00
N ILE A 61 5.66 6.27 -54.83
CA ILE A 61 7.04 6.12 -54.35
C ILE A 61 7.43 7.42 -53.65
N PHE A 62 7.85 7.31 -52.40
CA PHE A 62 8.35 8.44 -51.61
C PHE A 62 9.87 8.39 -51.57
N ASP A 63 10.52 9.50 -51.87
CA ASP A 63 11.98 9.64 -51.76
C ASP A 63 12.41 9.68 -50.27
N GLY A 64 13.70 9.47 -50.01
CA GLY A 64 14.22 9.43 -48.63
C GLY A 64 14.08 10.77 -47.91
N SER A 65 14.27 11.88 -48.62
CA SER A 65 14.13 13.25 -48.11
C SER A 65 12.70 13.54 -47.64
N PHE A 66 11.68 13.13 -48.40
CA PHE A 66 10.29 13.24 -47.98
C PHE A 66 10.01 12.41 -46.73
N LYS A 67 10.51 11.17 -46.64
CA LYS A 67 10.32 10.32 -45.45
C LYS A 67 10.92 10.95 -44.21
N VAL A 68 12.14 11.49 -44.31
CA VAL A 68 12.80 12.19 -43.20
C VAL A 68 12.02 13.44 -42.80
N ASN A 69 11.51 14.22 -43.77
CA ASN A 69 10.68 15.40 -43.50
C ASN A 69 9.40 15.01 -42.73
N VAL A 70 8.70 13.97 -43.18
CA VAL A 70 7.48 13.47 -42.50
C VAL A 70 7.76 13.11 -41.03
N LEU A 71 8.84 12.38 -40.77
CA LEU A 71 9.21 11.98 -39.40
C LEU A 71 9.66 13.18 -38.55
N LYS A 72 10.40 14.13 -39.14
CA LYS A 72 10.82 15.36 -38.46
C LYS A 72 9.61 16.19 -38.08
N TRP A 73 8.68 16.42 -39.01
CA TRP A 73 7.44 17.15 -38.76
C TRP A 73 6.60 16.47 -37.67
N MET A 74 6.48 15.13 -37.70
CA MET A 74 5.75 14.38 -36.69
C MET A 74 6.35 14.55 -35.29
N LYS A 75 7.69 14.50 -35.19
CA LYS A 75 8.41 14.68 -33.92
C LYS A 75 8.29 16.12 -33.39
N THR A 76 8.47 17.11 -34.26
CA THR A 76 8.36 18.53 -33.89
C THR A 76 6.94 18.89 -33.43
N ASN A 77 5.91 18.39 -34.12
CA ASN A 77 4.51 18.72 -33.82
C ASN A 77 3.85 17.76 -32.82
N LYS A 78 4.59 16.77 -32.28
CA LYS A 78 4.09 15.69 -31.41
C LYS A 78 2.78 15.07 -31.96
N ALA A 79 2.72 14.89 -33.28
CA ALA A 79 1.51 14.45 -33.98
C ALA A 79 1.38 12.92 -33.98
N SER A 80 0.15 12.41 -33.89
CA SER A 80 -0.12 10.98 -34.02
C SER A 80 0.00 10.52 -35.48
N TYR A 81 0.28 9.24 -35.73
CA TYR A 81 0.37 8.70 -37.10
C TYR A 81 -0.83 9.06 -38.00
N PRO A 82 -2.10 8.97 -37.54
CA PRO A 82 -3.24 9.37 -38.35
C PRO A 82 -3.24 10.86 -38.70
N LYS A 83 -2.82 11.72 -37.76
CA LYS A 83 -2.73 13.18 -37.98
C LYS A 83 -1.62 13.51 -38.98
N THR A 84 -0.47 12.85 -38.87
CA THR A 84 0.64 12.98 -39.81
C THR A 84 0.27 12.47 -41.22
N ALA A 85 -0.40 11.33 -41.31
CA ALA A 85 -0.88 10.79 -42.59
C ALA A 85 -1.89 11.72 -43.26
N LEU A 86 -2.77 12.34 -42.48
CA LEU A 86 -3.72 13.32 -42.99
C LEU A 86 -3.01 14.58 -43.50
N TYR A 87 -2.03 15.12 -42.75
CA TYR A 87 -1.28 16.32 -43.14
C TYR A 87 -0.49 16.14 -44.45
N PHE A 88 0.23 15.02 -44.59
CA PHE A 88 1.03 14.72 -45.79
C PHE A 88 0.25 13.99 -46.89
N ASN A 89 -1.06 13.81 -46.72
CA ASN A 89 -1.93 13.09 -47.65
C ASN A 89 -1.42 11.67 -48.00
N ILE A 90 -0.95 10.94 -47.00
CA ILE A 90 -0.47 9.55 -47.12
C ILE A 90 -1.65 8.59 -46.95
N SER A 91 -1.73 7.60 -47.83
CA SER A 91 -2.87 6.67 -47.91
C SER A 91 -2.93 5.65 -46.77
N ASN A 92 -1.76 5.16 -46.32
CA ASN A 92 -1.65 4.16 -45.28
C ASN A 92 -0.87 4.70 -44.08
N VAL A 93 -1.52 4.73 -42.91
CA VAL A 93 -0.92 5.16 -41.65
C VAL A 93 0.26 4.27 -41.24
N GLY A 94 0.18 2.96 -41.54
CA GLY A 94 1.23 2.00 -41.25
C GLY A 94 2.55 2.26 -41.99
N THR A 95 2.51 2.99 -43.11
CA THR A 95 3.71 3.37 -43.86
C THR A 95 4.61 4.32 -43.07
N ILE A 96 4.03 5.24 -42.28
CA ILE A 96 4.78 6.16 -41.43
C ILE A 96 5.42 5.40 -40.27
N TRP A 97 4.68 4.45 -39.67
CA TRP A 97 5.22 3.58 -38.64
C TRP A 97 6.42 2.77 -39.13
N GLN A 98 6.35 2.21 -40.35
CA GLN A 98 7.46 1.49 -40.97
C GLN A 98 8.70 2.39 -41.15
N TRP A 99 8.51 3.63 -41.61
CA TRP A 99 9.62 4.58 -41.73
C TRP A 99 10.23 4.95 -40.38
N GLN A 100 9.40 5.18 -39.36
CA GLN A 100 9.89 5.46 -38.01
C GLN A 100 10.69 4.27 -37.46
N HIS A 101 10.17 3.05 -37.62
CA HIS A 101 10.87 1.84 -37.19
C HIS A 101 12.22 1.68 -37.90
N ILE A 102 12.27 1.86 -39.23
CA ILE A 102 13.54 1.81 -40.00
C ILE A 102 14.50 2.91 -39.53
N PHE A 103 14.01 4.13 -39.30
CA PHE A 103 14.83 5.23 -38.80
C PHE A 103 15.40 4.95 -37.40
N GLU A 104 14.61 4.36 -36.50
CA GLU A 104 15.02 4.04 -35.12
C GLU A 104 15.97 2.85 -35.05
N THR A 105 15.84 1.89 -35.97
CA THR A 105 16.65 0.66 -35.98
C THR A 105 17.91 0.77 -36.82
N GLU A 106 17.87 1.48 -37.95
CA GLU A 106 18.94 1.54 -38.95
C GLU A 106 19.44 2.97 -39.26
N GLY A 107 18.78 4.02 -38.77
CA GLY A 107 19.19 5.42 -38.97
C GLY A 107 18.60 6.10 -40.23
N ALA A 108 18.97 7.37 -40.44
CA ALA A 108 18.41 8.23 -41.50
C ALA A 108 18.72 7.71 -42.92
N ASP A 109 19.92 7.19 -43.13
CA ASP A 109 20.40 6.72 -44.44
C ASP A 109 19.61 5.51 -44.96
N ALA A 110 19.05 4.71 -44.04
CA ALA A 110 18.24 3.55 -44.40
C ALA A 110 16.92 3.92 -45.10
N LEU A 111 16.42 5.15 -44.90
CA LEU A 111 15.19 5.64 -45.55
C LEU A 111 15.37 5.95 -47.04
N TYR A 112 16.61 6.17 -47.48
CA TYR A 112 16.97 6.47 -48.88
C TYR A 112 17.14 5.21 -49.74
N ARG A 113 17.20 4.02 -49.12
CA ARG A 113 17.32 2.75 -49.85
C ARG A 113 16.02 2.48 -50.63
N SER A 114 16.11 2.41 -51.96
CA SER A 114 15.01 1.89 -52.79
C SER A 114 15.00 0.36 -52.67
N LYS A 115 13.83 -0.24 -52.47
CA LYS A 115 13.67 -1.70 -52.67
C LYS A 115 13.64 -1.98 -54.18
N GLY A 116 14.80 -1.81 -54.83
CA GLY A 116 15.06 -2.29 -56.18
C GLY A 116 15.60 -3.72 -56.16
N ARG A 117 15.46 -4.43 -57.29
CA ARG A 117 16.04 -5.76 -57.51
C ARG A 117 17.56 -5.68 -57.28
N GLN A 118 18.11 -6.64 -56.53
CA GLN A 118 19.54 -6.66 -56.18
C GLN A 118 20.41 -6.65 -57.45
N ILE A 119 21.34 -5.69 -57.51
CA ILE A 119 22.43 -5.69 -58.50
C ILE A 119 23.40 -6.81 -58.09
N ILE A 120 23.68 -7.74 -58.99
CA ILE A 120 24.62 -8.84 -58.78
C ILE A 120 26.01 -8.22 -58.56
N MET A 121 26.58 -8.44 -57.37
CA MET A 121 27.92 -7.98 -56.99
C MET A 121 28.99 -8.94 -57.51
N SER A 122 30.20 -8.45 -57.81
CA SER A 122 31.33 -9.31 -58.20
C SER A 122 31.74 -10.26 -57.06
N ALA A 123 32.18 -11.46 -57.41
CA ALA A 123 32.51 -12.55 -56.47
C ALA A 123 33.54 -12.13 -55.40
N ASP A 124 34.47 -11.25 -55.76
CA ASP A 124 35.57 -10.82 -54.89
C ASP A 124 35.11 -9.84 -53.77
N LYS A 125 34.18 -8.93 -54.11
CA LYS A 125 33.47 -8.10 -53.10
C LYS A 125 32.56 -8.95 -52.22
N GLN A 126 32.02 -10.05 -52.75
CA GLN A 126 31.17 -10.98 -52.00
C GLN A 126 31.98 -11.77 -50.97
N SER A 127 33.20 -12.20 -51.33
CA SER A 127 34.15 -12.88 -50.44
C SER A 127 34.61 -11.97 -49.29
N LYS A 128 35.09 -10.76 -49.60
CA LYS A 128 35.53 -9.79 -48.57
C LYS A 128 34.40 -9.40 -47.62
N LYS A 129 33.19 -9.20 -48.15
CA LYS A 129 32.00 -8.95 -47.31
C LYS A 129 31.72 -10.14 -46.41
N ARG A 130 31.76 -11.39 -46.90
CA ARG A 130 31.57 -12.60 -46.08
C ARG A 130 32.62 -12.70 -44.96
N GLN A 131 33.90 -12.49 -45.27
CA GLN A 131 34.97 -12.51 -44.26
C GLN A 131 34.79 -11.42 -43.20
N GLN A 132 34.42 -10.21 -43.61
CA GLN A 132 34.15 -9.10 -42.68
C GLN A 132 32.92 -9.40 -41.80
N THR A 133 31.88 -10.01 -42.38
CA THR A 133 30.67 -10.41 -41.64
C THR A 133 30.99 -11.52 -40.62
N GLU A 134 31.86 -12.47 -40.99
CA GLU A 134 32.27 -13.56 -40.10
C GLU A 134 33.19 -13.05 -38.97
N LEU A 135 34.09 -12.11 -39.26
CA LEU A 135 34.93 -11.48 -38.24
C LEU A 135 34.09 -10.67 -37.25
N GLU A 136 33.09 -9.94 -37.73
CA GLU A 136 32.12 -9.25 -36.86
C GLU A 136 31.35 -10.23 -35.99
N ARG A 137 30.87 -11.35 -36.57
CA ARG A 137 30.19 -12.42 -35.83
C ARG A 137 31.07 -13.02 -34.72
N LEU A 138 32.32 -13.36 -35.04
CA LEU A 138 33.28 -13.91 -34.07
C LEU A 138 33.65 -12.92 -32.97
N ARG A 139 33.71 -11.62 -33.28
CA ARG A 139 33.92 -10.56 -32.28
C ARG A 139 32.72 -10.45 -31.34
N GLU A 140 31.50 -10.53 -31.88
CA GLU A 140 30.29 -10.52 -31.06
C GLU A 140 30.19 -11.75 -30.16
N GLU A 141 30.53 -12.93 -30.67
CA GLU A 141 30.55 -14.18 -29.90
C GLU A 141 31.57 -14.13 -28.76
N ASN A 142 32.79 -13.64 -29.03
CA ASN A 142 33.80 -13.43 -27.99
C ASN A 142 33.33 -12.43 -26.91
N GLU A 143 32.67 -11.34 -27.27
CA GLU A 143 32.14 -10.38 -26.29
C GLU A 143 31.06 -11.03 -25.40
N LEU A 144 30.20 -11.88 -25.97
CA LEU A 144 29.20 -12.61 -25.19
C LEU A 144 29.86 -13.61 -24.23
N LEU A 145 30.83 -14.39 -24.71
CA LEU A 145 31.59 -15.35 -23.88
C LEU A 145 32.38 -14.66 -22.76
N GLN A 146 32.88 -13.44 -22.99
CA GLN A 146 33.52 -12.63 -21.95
C GLN A 146 32.54 -12.25 -20.85
N ILE A 147 31.35 -11.74 -21.21
CA ILE A 147 30.30 -11.39 -20.25
C ILE A 147 29.85 -12.63 -19.46
N GLU A 148 29.66 -13.76 -20.14
CA GLU A 148 29.25 -15.04 -19.54
C GLU A 148 30.28 -15.57 -18.53
N ASN A 149 31.57 -15.28 -18.72
CA ASN A 149 32.63 -15.63 -17.76
C ASN A 149 32.81 -14.61 -16.63
N GLU A 150 32.69 -13.31 -16.91
CA GLU A 150 32.89 -12.25 -15.90
C GLU A 150 31.74 -12.17 -14.90
N TYR A 151 30.50 -12.32 -15.38
CA TYR A 151 29.30 -12.23 -14.55
C TYR A 151 29.27 -13.21 -13.36
N PRO A 152 29.47 -14.54 -13.54
CA PRO A 152 29.44 -15.49 -12.44
C PRO A 152 30.61 -15.32 -11.45
N LYS A 153 31.76 -14.79 -11.91
CA LYS A 153 32.88 -14.47 -11.01
C LYS A 153 32.53 -13.33 -10.06
N LYS A 154 31.84 -12.30 -10.56
CA LYS A 154 31.40 -11.14 -9.77
C LYS A 154 30.19 -11.41 -8.87
N ILE A 155 29.30 -12.34 -9.24
CA ILE A 155 28.12 -12.65 -8.42
C ILE A 155 28.44 -13.55 -7.23
N LYS A 156 29.45 -14.43 -7.34
CA LYS A 156 29.84 -15.39 -6.28
C LYS A 156 30.44 -14.70 -5.04
N SER A 157 30.95 -13.47 -5.15
CA SER A 157 31.53 -12.71 -4.04
C SER A 157 30.50 -12.00 -3.15
N LEU A 158 29.20 -12.10 -3.43
CA LEU A 158 28.14 -11.36 -2.75
C LEU A 158 27.06 -12.32 -2.17
N SER A 159 26.73 -12.23 -0.87
CA SER A 159 25.74 -13.07 -0.17
C SER A 159 24.29 -12.54 -0.32
N PRO A 160 23.22 -13.32 -0.08
CA PRO A 160 22.04 -13.37 -0.97
C PRO A 160 21.07 -12.17 -0.94
N GLY A 161 20.97 -11.47 -2.09
CA GLY A 161 19.88 -10.57 -2.49
C GLY A 161 19.64 -10.63 -4.00
N ARG A 162 18.97 -11.70 -4.47
CA ARG A 162 19.08 -12.27 -5.82
C ARG A 162 18.86 -11.34 -7.02
N ARG A 163 18.17 -10.20 -6.92
CA ARG A 163 17.95 -9.29 -8.07
C ARG A 163 18.65 -7.94 -7.94
N LYS A 164 18.80 -7.41 -6.71
CA LYS A 164 19.46 -6.12 -6.47
C LYS A 164 20.96 -6.22 -6.76
N GLN A 165 21.59 -7.30 -6.30
CA GLN A 165 23.01 -7.57 -6.58
C GLN A 165 23.26 -7.84 -8.05
N GLN A 166 22.33 -8.53 -8.72
CA GLN A 166 22.40 -8.68 -10.17
C GLN A 166 22.40 -7.32 -10.87
N ALA A 167 21.52 -6.38 -10.46
CA ALA A 167 21.50 -5.04 -11.02
C ALA A 167 22.78 -4.25 -10.74
N GLN A 168 23.39 -4.40 -9.56
CA GLN A 168 24.68 -3.77 -9.22
C GLN A 168 25.84 -4.33 -10.07
N VAL A 169 25.94 -5.66 -10.20
CA VAL A 169 26.92 -6.30 -11.08
C VAL A 169 26.70 -5.91 -12.54
N ILE A 170 25.43 -5.79 -12.98
CA ILE A 170 25.10 -5.29 -14.33
C ILE A 170 25.59 -3.84 -14.51
N GLN A 171 25.45 -2.95 -13.52
CA GLN A 171 25.98 -1.59 -13.59
C GLN A 171 27.51 -1.55 -13.73
N GLU A 172 28.22 -2.41 -13.01
CA GLU A 172 29.68 -2.50 -13.16
C GLU A 172 30.09 -3.03 -14.54
N LEU A 173 29.41 -4.06 -15.05
CA LEU A 173 29.69 -4.64 -16.37
C LEU A 173 29.30 -3.68 -17.50
N ARG A 174 28.34 -2.77 -17.26
CA ARG A 174 27.92 -1.74 -18.20
C ARG A 174 29.05 -0.75 -18.54
N LEU A 175 30.08 -0.64 -17.69
CA LEU A 175 31.27 0.16 -17.99
C LEU A 175 32.09 -0.41 -19.16
N LYS A 176 31.97 -1.72 -19.43
CA LYS A 176 32.76 -2.44 -20.45
C LYS A 176 31.92 -2.99 -21.61
N HIS A 177 30.66 -3.35 -21.35
CA HIS A 177 29.81 -4.03 -22.32
C HIS A 177 28.45 -3.34 -22.49
N LYS A 178 27.82 -3.55 -23.66
CA LYS A 178 26.49 -2.99 -23.95
C LYS A 178 25.41 -3.64 -23.05
N LEU A 179 24.57 -2.82 -22.42
CA LEU A 179 23.51 -3.26 -21.49
C LEU A 179 22.60 -4.37 -22.08
N VAL A 180 22.26 -4.27 -23.37
CA VAL A 180 21.40 -5.28 -24.04
C VAL A 180 22.05 -6.67 -24.05
N LYS A 181 23.38 -6.73 -24.26
CA LYS A 181 24.14 -7.99 -24.27
C LYS A 181 24.22 -8.58 -22.86
N ILE A 182 24.50 -7.74 -21.86
CA ILE A 182 24.56 -8.15 -20.45
C ILE A 182 23.20 -8.71 -19.99
N LEU A 183 22.09 -7.98 -20.24
CA LEU A 183 20.76 -8.42 -19.83
C LEU A 183 20.32 -9.73 -20.49
N LYS A 184 20.74 -9.97 -21.75
CA LYS A 184 20.48 -11.22 -22.48
C LYS A 184 21.15 -12.42 -21.80
N ILE A 185 22.40 -12.28 -21.38
CA ILE A 185 23.16 -13.35 -20.71
C ILE A 185 22.66 -13.58 -19.28
N VAL A 186 22.38 -12.49 -18.55
CA VAL A 186 21.87 -12.56 -17.18
C VAL A 186 20.41 -13.07 -17.11
N GLY A 187 19.68 -13.00 -18.22
CA GLY A 187 18.26 -13.37 -18.27
C GLY A 187 17.36 -12.38 -17.51
N MET A 188 17.76 -11.11 -17.40
CA MET A 188 16.98 -10.07 -16.71
C MET A 188 16.27 -9.16 -17.72
N ALA A 189 14.97 -8.97 -17.56
CA ALA A 189 14.23 -8.00 -18.35
C ALA A 189 14.73 -6.57 -18.10
N LYS A 190 14.86 -5.76 -19.16
CA LYS A 190 15.29 -4.36 -19.07
C LYS A 190 14.42 -3.55 -18.08
N SER A 191 13.10 -3.74 -18.10
CA SER A 191 12.19 -3.07 -17.16
C SER A 191 12.50 -3.39 -15.69
N THR A 192 12.88 -4.63 -15.38
CA THR A 192 13.29 -5.04 -14.04
C THR A 192 14.58 -4.36 -13.62
N TYR A 193 15.57 -4.31 -14.51
CA TYR A 193 16.85 -3.62 -14.26
C TYR A 193 16.64 -2.12 -14.01
N GLU A 194 15.94 -1.44 -14.91
CA GLU A 194 15.63 -0.01 -14.80
C GLU A 194 14.80 0.29 -13.53
N TYR A 195 13.85 -0.58 -13.18
CA TYR A 195 13.09 -0.46 -11.93
C TYR A 195 14.01 -0.54 -10.71
N ILE A 196 14.95 -1.48 -10.67
CA ILE A 196 15.87 -1.64 -9.52
C ILE A 196 16.81 -0.44 -9.41
N ILE A 197 17.35 0.06 -10.52
CA ILE A 197 18.25 1.23 -10.52
C ILE A 197 17.51 2.51 -10.17
N SER A 198 16.32 2.73 -10.73
CA SER A 198 15.49 3.91 -10.42
C SER A 198 14.93 3.91 -8.98
N HIS A 199 14.87 2.74 -8.36
CA HIS A 199 14.45 2.55 -6.97
C HIS A 199 15.63 2.17 -6.07
N GLU A 200 16.88 2.39 -6.50
CA GLU A 200 17.97 2.41 -5.53
C GLU A 200 17.65 3.47 -4.49
N PRO A 201 17.80 3.16 -3.19
CA PRO A 201 17.41 4.08 -2.14
C PRO A 201 18.21 5.37 -2.34
N ASN A 202 17.53 6.45 -2.75
CA ASN A 202 18.05 7.79 -2.62
C ASN A 202 18.40 7.95 -1.12
N GLY A 203 19.69 7.82 -0.78
CA GLY A 203 20.14 7.68 0.61
C GLY A 203 19.64 8.81 1.52
N SER A 204 19.37 9.99 0.95
CA SER A 204 18.78 11.13 1.65
C SER A 204 17.33 10.90 2.13
N SER A 205 16.47 10.29 1.30
CA SER A 205 15.04 10.07 1.67
C SER A 205 14.91 8.98 2.73
N ASP A 206 15.65 7.88 2.60
CA ASP A 206 15.60 6.80 3.58
C ASP A 206 16.21 7.21 4.93
N GLN A 207 17.22 8.08 4.93
CA GLN A 207 17.82 8.59 6.16
C GLN A 207 16.84 9.45 6.96
N SER A 208 16.09 10.33 6.29
CA SER A 208 15.05 11.13 6.97
C SER A 208 13.99 10.25 7.63
N VAL A 209 13.51 9.21 6.93
CA VAL A 209 12.53 8.26 7.47
C VAL A 209 13.12 7.47 8.64
N LYS A 210 14.39 7.05 8.56
CA LYS A 210 15.10 6.36 9.66
C LYS A 210 15.19 7.23 10.91
N GLN A 211 15.51 8.52 10.77
CA GLN A 211 15.53 9.47 11.88
C GLN A 211 14.14 9.62 12.52
N THR A 212 13.09 9.78 11.71
CA THR A 212 11.71 9.85 12.26
C THR A 212 11.30 8.56 12.95
N ILE A 213 11.67 7.39 12.41
CA ILE A 213 11.44 6.08 13.06
C ILE A 213 12.11 6.04 14.43
N GLN A 214 13.36 6.51 14.56
CA GLN A 214 14.07 6.56 15.84
C GLN A 214 13.35 7.46 16.85
N ILE A 215 12.89 8.65 16.44
CA ILE A 215 12.13 9.57 17.30
C ILE A 215 10.84 8.91 17.79
N ILE A 216 10.05 8.31 16.88
CA ILE A 216 8.82 7.59 17.24
C ILE A 216 9.13 6.46 18.22
N LYS A 217 10.22 5.72 18.00
CA LYS A 217 10.63 4.59 18.86
C LYS A 217 11.13 5.03 20.23
N LYS A 218 11.78 6.20 20.33
CA LYS A 218 12.19 6.79 21.60
C LYS A 218 10.97 7.13 22.45
N ASN A 219 9.93 7.71 21.83
CA ASN A 219 8.69 8.07 22.52
C ASN A 219 7.80 6.84 22.79
N HIS A 220 7.80 5.86 21.89
CA HIS A 220 7.00 4.64 22.00
C HIS A 220 7.84 3.35 21.82
N PRO A 221 8.62 2.95 22.84
CA PRO A 221 9.51 1.78 22.78
C PRO A 221 8.79 0.45 22.52
N ALA A 222 7.50 0.33 22.84
CA ALA A 222 6.73 -0.88 22.60
C ALA A 222 6.10 -0.96 21.18
N TYR A 223 6.19 0.10 20.36
CA TYR A 223 5.58 0.08 19.03
C TYR A 223 6.30 -0.87 18.06
N GLY A 224 5.52 -1.73 17.41
CA GLY A 224 5.95 -2.51 16.26
C GLY A 224 5.78 -1.73 14.95
N TYR A 225 6.33 -2.27 13.85
CA TYR A 225 6.42 -1.57 12.57
C TYR A 225 5.08 -1.06 12.01
N ARG A 226 3.96 -1.75 12.24
CA ARG A 226 2.63 -1.31 11.78
C ARG A 226 2.18 -0.02 12.49
N ARG A 227 2.47 0.10 13.79
CA ARG A 227 2.16 1.32 14.54
C ARG A 227 3.10 2.45 14.16
N VAL A 228 4.41 2.17 14.06
CA VAL A 228 5.38 3.13 13.52
C VAL A 228 4.95 3.65 12.14
N THR A 229 4.44 2.77 11.26
CA THR A 229 3.88 3.19 9.97
C THR A 229 2.69 4.13 10.13
N GLY A 230 1.78 3.85 11.07
CA GLY A 230 0.65 4.73 11.38
C GLY A 230 1.09 6.12 11.85
N GLU A 231 2.09 6.21 12.72
CA GLU A 231 2.66 7.49 13.16
C GLU A 231 3.31 8.25 12.01
N LEU A 232 4.08 7.56 11.15
CA LEU A 232 4.65 8.17 9.95
C LEU A 232 3.56 8.75 9.03
N HIS A 233 2.45 8.03 8.85
CA HIS A 233 1.31 8.51 8.06
C HIS A 233 0.62 9.72 8.71
N ARG A 234 0.52 9.79 10.05
CA ARG A 234 0.02 10.99 10.76
C ARG A 234 0.91 12.22 10.50
N MET A 235 2.20 12.01 10.30
CA MET A 235 3.17 13.06 9.94
C MET A 235 3.24 13.33 8.43
N ASN A 236 2.27 12.84 7.63
CA ASN A 236 2.24 12.92 6.16
C ASN A 236 3.40 12.21 5.43
N ILE A 237 4.13 11.33 6.12
CA ILE A 237 5.22 10.54 5.53
C ILE A 237 4.66 9.20 5.04
N LEU A 238 4.18 9.17 3.79
CA LEU A 238 3.51 8.01 3.19
C LEU A 238 4.51 6.91 2.78
N VAL A 239 4.90 6.08 3.74
CA VAL A 239 5.79 4.92 3.51
C VAL A 239 5.03 3.61 3.67
N ASN A 240 5.29 2.63 2.80
CA ASN A 240 4.70 1.31 2.91
C ASN A 240 5.22 0.58 4.17
N HIS A 241 4.34 -0.08 4.92
CA HIS A 241 4.68 -0.82 6.14
C HIS A 241 5.80 -1.87 5.95
N LYS A 242 5.93 -2.47 4.75
CA LYS A 242 7.03 -3.41 4.45
C LYS A 242 8.39 -2.71 4.43
N LYS A 243 8.45 -1.49 3.87
CA LYS A 243 9.66 -0.67 3.87
C LYS A 243 10.00 -0.22 5.30
N VAL A 244 9.02 0.22 6.07
CA VAL A 244 9.21 0.52 7.51
C VAL A 244 9.78 -0.68 8.26
N LEU A 245 9.28 -1.89 8.02
CA LEU A 245 9.82 -3.11 8.63
C LEU A 245 11.29 -3.36 8.26
N VAL A 246 11.67 -3.17 6.99
CA VAL A 246 13.07 -3.30 6.56
C VAL A 246 13.96 -2.28 7.27
N LEU A 247 13.56 -1.00 7.27
CA LEU A 247 14.31 0.08 7.94
C LEU A 247 14.45 -0.17 9.45
N MET A 248 13.39 -0.64 10.12
CA MET A 248 13.45 -0.98 11.54
C MET A 248 14.35 -2.18 11.84
N ARG A 249 14.49 -3.14 10.90
CA ARG A 249 15.44 -4.26 11.05
C ARG A 249 16.88 -3.77 10.91
N GLU A 250 17.15 -2.92 9.93
CA GLU A 250 18.47 -2.30 9.76
C GLU A 250 18.89 -1.49 10.99
N LEU A 251 17.93 -0.78 11.61
CA LEU A 251 18.16 0.00 12.83
C LEU A 251 18.11 -0.83 14.13
N GLN A 252 17.79 -2.13 14.06
CA GLN A 252 17.60 -3.01 15.22
C GLN A 252 16.54 -2.53 16.22
N LEU A 253 15.47 -1.89 15.73
CA LEU A 253 14.41 -1.26 16.55
C LEU A 253 13.12 -2.09 16.68
N LEU A 254 13.18 -3.40 16.43
CA LEU A 254 12.01 -4.27 16.59
C LEU A 254 11.63 -4.41 18.07
N SER A 255 10.33 -4.28 18.37
CA SER A 255 9.85 -4.38 19.75
C SER A 255 9.81 -5.84 20.23
N THR A 256 10.25 -6.05 21.48
CA THR A 256 10.23 -7.35 22.18
C THR A 256 9.22 -7.39 23.34
N ALA A 257 8.39 -6.36 23.48
CA ALA A 257 7.51 -6.16 24.65
C ALA A 257 6.52 -7.31 24.90
N PHE A 258 6.06 -7.97 23.84
CA PHE A 258 4.97 -8.95 23.90
C PHE A 258 5.43 -10.41 24.06
N ASN A 259 6.73 -10.64 24.32
CA ASN A 259 7.29 -12.00 24.40
C ASN A 259 7.31 -12.60 25.82
N LYS A 260 6.83 -11.87 26.84
CA LYS A 260 6.87 -12.31 28.24
C LYS A 260 5.54 -12.94 28.68
N ARG A 261 5.58 -14.17 29.19
CA ARG A 261 4.42 -14.82 29.84
C ARG A 261 4.26 -14.28 31.26
N THR A 262 3.04 -13.91 31.65
CA THR A 262 2.69 -13.49 33.01
C THR A 262 1.72 -14.50 33.65
N ARG A 263 1.79 -14.66 34.99
CA ARG A 263 0.86 -15.51 35.76
C ARG A 263 -0.53 -14.86 35.87
N LYS A 264 -1.58 -15.69 35.96
CA LYS A 264 -2.99 -15.27 36.09
C LYS A 264 -3.41 -15.11 37.55
N TYR A 265 -4.23 -14.09 37.82
CA TYR A 265 -4.89 -13.83 39.10
C TYR A 265 -6.29 -14.48 39.13
N ASN A 266 -6.79 -14.92 40.30
CA ASN A 266 -8.12 -15.49 40.47
C ASN A 266 -8.79 -14.91 41.73
N SER A 267 -9.95 -14.26 41.57
CA SER A 267 -10.72 -13.57 42.60
C SER A 267 -11.92 -14.37 43.14
N TYR A 268 -12.15 -15.58 42.62
CA TYR A 268 -13.36 -16.36 42.93
C TYR A 268 -13.39 -16.82 44.40
N ARG A 269 -14.48 -16.52 45.11
CA ARG A 269 -14.73 -16.90 46.51
C ARG A 269 -16.06 -17.64 46.74
N GLY A 270 -16.66 -18.23 45.71
CA GLY A 270 -17.99 -18.87 45.79
C GLY A 270 -19.16 -17.92 45.48
N ASN A 271 -20.40 -18.37 45.71
CA ASN A 271 -21.60 -17.54 45.56
C ASN A 271 -21.75 -16.67 46.81
N VAL A 272 -21.24 -15.44 46.75
CA VAL A 272 -21.34 -14.48 47.87
C VAL A 272 -22.49 -13.47 47.63
N GLY A 273 -23.05 -13.42 46.41
CA GLY A 273 -24.19 -12.55 46.08
C GLY A 273 -24.97 -12.98 44.84
N THR A 274 -25.70 -12.04 44.24
CA THR A 274 -26.56 -12.27 43.07
C THR A 274 -25.74 -12.37 41.78
N VAL A 275 -25.97 -13.41 40.99
CA VAL A 275 -25.36 -13.61 39.65
C VAL A 275 -26.28 -13.09 38.55
N ALA A 276 -25.76 -12.29 37.62
CA ALA A 276 -26.51 -11.76 36.48
C ALA A 276 -26.35 -12.63 35.23
N LYS A 277 -27.34 -12.60 34.33
CA LYS A 277 -27.29 -13.29 33.03
C LYS A 277 -26.19 -12.68 32.14
N ASN A 278 -25.56 -13.49 31.28
CA ASN A 278 -24.58 -13.02 30.30
C ASN A 278 -25.27 -12.33 29.11
N LEU A 279 -25.39 -11.00 29.14
CA LEU A 279 -26.01 -10.18 28.09
C LEU A 279 -25.06 -9.89 26.92
N ILE A 280 -23.75 -9.76 27.17
CA ILE A 280 -22.76 -9.51 26.11
C ILE A 280 -22.64 -10.74 25.19
N ASN A 281 -22.57 -11.94 25.77
CA ASN A 281 -22.44 -13.21 25.05
C ASN A 281 -21.37 -13.16 23.95
N ARG A 282 -20.16 -12.67 24.31
CA ARG A 282 -19.00 -12.48 23.42
C ARG A 282 -19.21 -11.52 22.23
N ARG A 283 -20.30 -10.77 22.19
CA ARG A 283 -20.54 -9.70 21.20
C ARG A 283 -19.82 -8.42 21.63
N PHE A 284 -18.50 -8.46 21.60
CA PHE A 284 -17.64 -7.35 22.02
C PHE A 284 -17.66 -6.14 21.08
N PHE A 285 -18.10 -6.31 19.84
CA PHE A 285 -18.25 -5.19 18.91
C PHE A 285 -19.47 -4.33 19.27
N THR A 286 -19.31 -3.02 19.22
CA THR A 286 -20.36 -2.00 19.30
C THR A 286 -19.96 -0.83 18.40
N ASP A 287 -20.94 -0.22 17.75
CA ASP A 287 -20.82 0.99 16.94
C ASP A 287 -21.18 2.27 17.72
N ARG A 288 -21.54 2.11 19.00
CA ARG A 288 -22.03 3.18 19.87
C ARG A 288 -21.13 3.34 21.10
N PRO A 289 -20.63 4.54 21.42
CA PRO A 289 -19.82 4.80 22.61
C PRO A 289 -20.64 4.55 23.88
N TYR A 290 -20.00 4.13 24.95
CA TYR A 290 -20.62 3.86 26.26
C TYR A 290 -21.73 2.78 26.26
N GLN A 291 -22.00 2.09 25.15
CA GLN A 291 -23.07 1.09 25.09
C GLN A 291 -22.66 -0.19 25.84
N LYS A 292 -21.41 -0.62 25.67
CA LYS A 292 -20.90 -1.87 26.26
C LYS A 292 -19.58 -1.58 26.95
N LEU A 293 -19.60 -1.67 28.27
CA LEU A 293 -18.46 -1.47 29.13
C LEU A 293 -18.03 -2.82 29.69
N VAL A 294 -16.73 -3.08 29.77
CA VAL A 294 -16.18 -4.28 30.42
C VAL A 294 -15.27 -3.86 31.57
N THR A 295 -15.20 -4.70 32.60
CA THR A 295 -14.36 -4.48 33.77
C THR A 295 -13.86 -5.79 34.34
N ASP A 296 -12.71 -5.74 34.99
CA ASP A 296 -12.09 -6.87 35.67
C ASP A 296 -11.00 -6.36 36.64
N VAL A 297 -10.44 -7.25 37.46
CA VAL A 297 -9.29 -6.98 38.33
C VAL A 297 -8.11 -7.81 37.85
N THR A 298 -6.93 -7.18 37.75
CA THR A 298 -5.68 -7.89 37.52
C THR A 298 -4.66 -7.59 38.61
N GLU A 299 -3.86 -8.60 38.96
CA GLU A 299 -2.66 -8.44 39.79
C GLU A 299 -1.51 -7.84 38.96
N VAL A 300 -0.79 -6.91 39.56
CA VAL A 300 0.50 -6.33 39.14
C VAL A 300 1.46 -6.38 40.32
N ARG A 301 2.78 -6.35 40.09
CA ARG A 301 3.78 -6.44 41.16
C ARG A 301 4.87 -5.39 41.00
N TRP A 302 5.41 -4.92 42.12
CA TRP A 302 6.56 -4.02 42.18
C TRP A 302 7.75 -4.70 42.89
N GLY A 303 8.87 -3.99 43.02
CA GLY A 303 10.07 -4.44 43.72
C GLY A 303 10.57 -5.79 43.24
N THR A 304 10.81 -6.70 44.20
CA THR A 304 11.30 -8.06 43.93
C THR A 304 10.21 -9.03 43.44
N LYS A 305 8.98 -8.54 43.25
CA LYS A 305 7.81 -9.29 42.74
C LYS A 305 7.39 -10.43 43.65
N THR A 306 7.59 -10.28 44.95
CA THR A 306 7.10 -11.18 45.99
C THR A 306 5.57 -11.06 46.16
N ILE A 307 4.99 -11.85 47.08
CA ILE A 307 3.55 -11.81 47.37
C ILE A 307 3.18 -10.51 48.10
N ASP A 308 4.06 -9.99 48.95
CA ASP A 308 3.82 -8.75 49.71
C ASP A 308 3.95 -7.50 48.84
N GLU A 309 4.63 -7.63 47.69
CA GLU A 309 4.78 -6.58 46.68
C GLU A 309 3.75 -6.68 45.54
N ARG A 310 2.53 -7.12 45.85
CA ARG A 310 1.41 -7.22 44.90
C ARG A 310 0.43 -6.07 45.03
N ALA A 311 0.00 -5.55 43.90
CA ALA A 311 -1.07 -4.59 43.76
C ALA A 311 -2.11 -5.11 42.79
N TYR A 312 -3.27 -4.47 42.82
CA TYR A 312 -4.41 -4.79 41.98
C TYR A 312 -4.76 -3.55 41.17
N PHE A 313 -5.02 -3.78 39.89
CA PHE A 313 -5.47 -2.77 38.96
C PHE A 313 -6.88 -3.15 38.46
N THR A 314 -7.77 -2.17 38.41
CA THR A 314 -9.09 -2.30 37.80
C THR A 314 -9.41 -1.07 36.98
N CYS A 315 -10.26 -1.22 35.98
CA CYS A 315 -10.73 -0.13 35.15
C CYS A 315 -12.09 -0.42 34.50
N ILE A 316 -12.75 0.63 34.00
CA ILE A 316 -13.90 0.52 33.10
C ILE A 316 -13.45 0.79 31.66
N TYR A 317 -13.55 -0.23 30.82
CA TYR A 317 -13.15 -0.22 29.41
C TYR A 317 -14.37 -0.10 28.50
N ASP A 318 -14.43 0.93 27.66
CA ASP A 318 -15.49 1.07 26.64
C ASP A 318 -15.16 0.24 25.39
N LEU A 319 -15.99 -0.75 25.04
CA LEU A 319 -15.72 -1.62 23.90
C LEU A 319 -15.78 -0.93 22.52
N PHE A 320 -16.39 0.24 22.43
CA PHE A 320 -16.49 1.02 21.19
C PHE A 320 -15.12 1.50 20.69
N SER A 321 -14.52 2.45 21.41
CA SER A 321 -13.19 2.99 21.12
C SER A 321 -12.07 2.19 21.79
N GLY A 322 -12.40 1.42 22.82
CA GLY A 322 -11.44 0.89 23.76
C GLY A 322 -10.79 1.96 24.60
N GLU A 323 -11.54 2.98 25.01
CA GLU A 323 -11.13 4.00 25.98
C GLU A 323 -11.26 3.46 27.41
N ILE A 324 -10.35 3.87 28.28
CA ILE A 324 -10.44 3.65 29.72
C ILE A 324 -11.14 4.83 30.36
N LEU A 325 -12.39 4.65 30.76
CA LEU A 325 -13.20 5.72 31.35
C LEU A 325 -12.72 6.07 32.77
N SER A 326 -12.29 5.08 33.52
CA SER A 326 -11.75 5.25 34.88
C SER A 326 -10.89 4.04 35.24
N HIS A 327 -9.97 4.23 36.18
CA HIS A 327 -9.13 3.16 36.71
C HIS A 327 -8.71 3.45 38.15
N GLN A 328 -8.16 2.43 38.81
CA GLN A 328 -7.53 2.54 40.12
C GLN A 328 -6.47 1.45 40.31
N VAL A 329 -5.45 1.77 41.10
CA VAL A 329 -4.47 0.81 41.62
C VAL A 329 -4.59 0.80 43.15
N SER A 330 -4.56 -0.38 43.75
CA SER A 330 -4.63 -0.55 45.21
C SER A 330 -3.83 -1.77 45.66
N LYS A 331 -3.32 -1.78 46.90
CA LYS A 331 -2.73 -2.98 47.52
C LYS A 331 -3.78 -4.04 47.88
N HIS A 332 -5.05 -3.66 47.96
CA HIS A 332 -6.15 -4.56 48.34
C HIS A 332 -7.34 -4.44 47.36
N PRO A 333 -7.86 -5.55 46.82
CA PRO A 333 -8.95 -5.54 45.85
C PRO A 333 -10.31 -5.60 46.56
N THR A 334 -10.62 -4.56 47.34
CA THR A 334 -11.86 -4.44 48.12
C THR A 334 -13.08 -4.16 47.22
N VAL A 335 -14.29 -4.16 47.79
CA VAL A 335 -15.50 -3.72 47.06
C VAL A 335 -15.37 -2.24 46.67
N GLU A 336 -14.96 -1.39 47.63
CA GLU A 336 -14.73 0.05 47.44
C GLU A 336 -13.78 0.34 46.26
N PHE A 337 -12.74 -0.48 46.10
CA PHE A 337 -11.79 -0.39 45.00
C PHE A 337 -12.48 -0.48 43.62
N THR A 338 -13.48 -1.34 43.47
CA THR A 338 -14.24 -1.47 42.21
C THR A 338 -15.36 -0.44 42.08
N THR A 339 -16.09 -0.15 43.16
CA THR A 339 -17.23 0.79 43.13
C THR A 339 -16.78 2.23 42.93
N THR A 340 -15.62 2.62 43.46
CA THR A 340 -15.01 3.93 43.21
C THR A 340 -14.75 4.15 41.73
N VAL A 341 -14.21 3.13 41.06
CA VAL A 341 -13.91 3.16 39.62
C VAL A 341 -15.20 3.21 38.80
N LEU A 342 -16.23 2.44 39.18
CA LEU A 342 -17.55 2.50 38.56
C LEU A 342 -18.17 3.90 38.68
N ASN A 343 -18.21 4.48 39.89
CA ASN A 343 -18.76 5.81 40.14
C ASN A 343 -18.08 6.90 39.29
N ARG A 344 -16.75 6.84 39.14
CA ARG A 344 -16.02 7.76 38.25
C ARG A 344 -16.38 7.57 36.78
N ALA A 345 -16.55 6.33 36.32
CA ALA A 345 -16.93 6.05 34.93
C ALA A 345 -18.35 6.54 34.63
N VAL A 346 -19.31 6.29 35.53
CA VAL A 346 -20.71 6.68 35.32
C VAL A 346 -20.86 8.18 35.16
N LYS A 347 -20.09 8.98 35.89
CA LYS A 347 -20.06 10.45 35.73
C LYS A 347 -19.63 10.91 34.33
N LYS A 348 -18.91 10.07 33.57
CA LYS A 348 -18.49 10.36 32.19
C LYS A 348 -19.52 9.92 31.15
N ILE A 349 -20.53 9.13 31.53
CA ILE A 349 -21.56 8.66 30.61
C ILE A 349 -22.58 9.79 30.39
N PRO A 350 -22.85 10.21 29.13
CA PRO A 350 -23.86 11.23 28.85
C PRO A 350 -25.25 10.81 29.37
N LYS A 351 -25.98 11.73 30.01
CA LYS A 351 -27.31 11.44 30.58
C LYS A 351 -28.39 11.17 29.53
N ASN A 352 -28.19 11.67 28.31
CA ASN A 352 -29.17 11.66 27.20
C ASN A 352 -28.87 10.61 26.12
N LEU A 353 -28.17 9.52 26.45
CA LEU A 353 -27.95 8.43 25.50
C LEU A 353 -29.28 7.83 25.04
N LYS A 354 -29.46 7.73 23.71
CA LYS A 354 -30.64 7.11 23.08
C LYS A 354 -30.66 5.58 23.17
N TYR A 355 -29.74 5.00 23.92
CA TYR A 355 -29.55 3.56 24.05
C TYR A 355 -29.01 3.25 25.43
N ARG A 356 -29.16 1.99 25.82
CA ARG A 356 -28.82 1.50 27.14
C ARG A 356 -27.34 1.12 27.25
N THR A 357 -26.73 1.43 28.39
CA THR A 357 -25.40 0.96 28.77
C THR A 357 -25.48 -0.38 29.48
N THR A 358 -24.57 -1.29 29.13
CA THR A 358 -24.35 -2.57 29.83
C THR A 358 -22.92 -2.61 30.36
N VAL A 359 -22.75 -2.94 31.64
CA VAL A 359 -21.44 -3.21 32.26
C VAL A 359 -21.29 -4.71 32.43
N HIS A 360 -20.18 -5.25 31.91
CA HIS A 360 -19.88 -6.67 31.94
C HIS A 360 -18.62 -6.96 32.77
N SER A 361 -18.74 -7.92 33.68
CA SER A 361 -17.65 -8.38 34.55
C SER A 361 -17.56 -9.91 34.55
N ASP A 362 -16.56 -10.44 35.24
CA ASP A 362 -16.59 -11.83 35.69
C ASP A 362 -17.58 -12.01 36.87
N GLN A 363 -17.56 -13.18 37.50
CA GLN A 363 -18.33 -13.47 38.72
C GLN A 363 -17.50 -13.26 39.99
N GLY A 364 -16.54 -12.33 40.00
CA GLY A 364 -15.81 -11.94 41.19
C GLY A 364 -16.74 -11.43 42.29
N PHE A 365 -16.35 -11.63 43.56
CA PHE A 365 -17.21 -11.27 44.70
C PHE A 365 -17.55 -9.77 44.73
N GLN A 366 -16.64 -8.91 44.24
CA GLN A 366 -16.85 -7.46 44.20
C GLN A 366 -18.05 -7.09 43.31
N TYR A 367 -18.22 -7.77 42.18
CA TYR A 367 -19.28 -7.48 41.22
C TYR A 367 -20.62 -8.12 41.58
N GLN A 368 -20.62 -9.10 42.49
CA GLN A 368 -21.84 -9.67 43.08
C GLN A 368 -22.34 -8.86 44.28
N HIS A 369 -21.51 -7.96 44.83
CA HIS A 369 -21.81 -7.21 46.04
C HIS A 369 -22.98 -6.22 45.84
N GLN A 370 -23.74 -5.98 46.91
CA GLN A 370 -24.94 -5.15 46.86
C GLN A 370 -24.64 -3.72 46.41
N ASP A 371 -23.58 -3.08 46.93
CA ASP A 371 -23.17 -1.73 46.52
C ASP A 371 -22.95 -1.61 45.01
N TRP A 372 -22.27 -2.59 44.41
CA TRP A 372 -22.05 -2.61 42.96
C TRP A 372 -23.39 -2.68 42.21
N THR A 373 -24.27 -3.61 42.61
CA THR A 373 -25.59 -3.74 41.98
C THR A 373 -26.48 -2.51 42.21
N HIS A 374 -26.33 -1.82 43.34
CA HIS A 374 -27.08 -0.60 43.68
C HIS A 374 -26.68 0.55 42.76
N ILE A 375 -25.38 0.81 42.62
CA ILE A 375 -24.85 1.85 41.72
C ILE A 375 -25.34 1.62 40.28
N LEU A 376 -25.29 0.37 39.78
CA LEU A 376 -25.79 0.07 38.44
C LEU A 376 -27.29 0.35 38.29
N LYS A 377 -28.11 -0.02 39.28
CA LYS A 377 -29.56 0.20 39.27
C LYS A 377 -29.91 1.69 39.33
N GLU A 378 -29.27 2.44 40.23
CA GLU A 378 -29.45 3.89 40.39
C GLU A 378 -29.25 4.62 39.05
N HIS A 379 -28.23 4.21 38.30
CA HIS A 379 -27.89 4.81 37.01
C HIS A 379 -28.53 4.11 35.80
N ARG A 380 -29.48 3.19 36.02
CA ARG A 380 -30.19 2.43 34.97
C ARG A 380 -29.26 1.67 34.01
N ILE A 381 -28.11 1.23 34.52
CA ILE A 381 -27.11 0.45 33.80
C ILE A 381 -27.37 -1.04 33.98
N PHE A 382 -27.25 -1.80 32.89
CA PHE A 382 -27.51 -3.23 32.93
C PHE A 382 -26.26 -3.99 33.32
N GLN A 383 -26.38 -4.85 34.33
CA GLN A 383 -25.33 -5.76 34.70
C GLN A 383 -25.33 -6.98 33.78
N SER A 384 -24.13 -7.38 33.35
CA SER A 384 -23.88 -8.65 32.70
C SER A 384 -22.70 -9.33 33.39
N MET A 385 -22.76 -10.65 33.58
CA MET A 385 -21.60 -11.39 34.07
C MET A 385 -21.23 -12.53 33.14
N SER A 386 -19.94 -12.83 33.04
CA SER A 386 -19.43 -14.03 32.38
C SER A 386 -19.96 -15.31 33.03
N ARG A 387 -19.97 -16.42 32.29
CA ARG A 387 -20.23 -17.74 32.89
C ARG A 387 -19.02 -18.18 33.73
N LYS A 388 -19.27 -18.97 34.77
CA LYS A 388 -18.19 -19.58 35.57
C LYS A 388 -17.20 -20.31 34.66
N ALA A 389 -15.92 -20.20 35.01
CA ALA A 389 -14.80 -20.86 34.32
C ALA A 389 -14.71 -20.61 32.79
N THR A 390 -15.30 -19.53 32.27
CA THR A 390 -15.33 -19.24 30.83
C THR A 390 -14.54 -17.98 30.50
N CYS A 391 -13.21 -18.09 30.38
CA CYS A 391 -12.31 -16.95 30.11
C CYS A 391 -12.67 -16.16 28.84
N LEU A 392 -13.20 -16.85 27.81
CA LEU A 392 -13.60 -16.23 26.55
C LEU A 392 -14.72 -15.19 26.70
N ASP A 393 -15.52 -15.27 27.77
CA ASP A 393 -16.62 -14.33 28.00
C ASP A 393 -16.10 -12.92 28.40
N ASN A 394 -14.86 -12.79 28.91
CA ASN A 394 -14.20 -11.51 29.25
C ASN A 394 -12.91 -11.23 28.44
N ALA A 395 -12.75 -11.85 27.28
CA ALA A 395 -11.51 -11.82 26.49
C ALA A 395 -11.04 -10.39 26.10
N ALA A 396 -11.96 -9.44 25.93
CA ALA A 396 -11.59 -8.05 25.62
C ALA A 396 -10.79 -7.41 26.75
N MET A 397 -11.17 -7.69 28.00
CA MET A 397 -10.50 -7.16 29.19
C MET A 397 -9.16 -7.85 29.42
N GLU A 398 -9.11 -9.18 29.24
CA GLU A 398 -7.85 -9.95 29.28
C GLU A 398 -6.84 -9.43 28.25
N SER A 399 -7.30 -9.16 27.01
CA SER A 399 -6.44 -8.60 25.96
C SER A 399 -5.92 -7.22 26.32
N PHE A 400 -6.73 -6.38 26.96
CA PHE A 400 -6.28 -5.07 27.42
C PHE A 400 -5.22 -5.20 28.50
N PHE A 401 -5.43 -6.04 29.53
CA PHE A 401 -4.45 -6.23 30.60
C PHE A 401 -3.12 -6.76 30.08
N HIS A 402 -3.14 -7.66 29.10
CA HIS A 402 -1.91 -8.14 28.46
C HIS A 402 -1.14 -6.98 27.81
N ILE A 403 -1.84 -6.08 27.09
CA ILE A 403 -1.23 -4.90 26.48
C ILE A 403 -0.67 -3.97 27.55
N MET A 404 -1.45 -3.65 28.58
CA MET A 404 -1.04 -2.78 29.68
C MET A 404 0.22 -3.30 30.37
N LYS A 405 0.24 -4.57 30.80
CA LYS A 405 1.42 -5.16 31.46
C LYS A 405 2.64 -5.23 30.54
N ALA A 406 2.43 -5.49 29.25
CA ALA A 406 3.51 -5.57 28.28
C ALA A 406 4.11 -4.19 27.98
N GLU A 407 3.30 -3.14 27.91
CA GLU A 407 3.74 -1.80 27.47
C GLU A 407 4.10 -0.88 28.65
N ALA A 408 3.31 -0.87 29.73
CA ALA A 408 3.51 0.02 30.88
C ALA A 408 4.85 -0.22 31.58
N PHE A 409 5.30 -1.48 31.64
CA PHE A 409 6.52 -1.91 32.32
C PHE A 409 7.66 -2.30 31.35
N TYR A 410 7.52 -1.98 30.05
CA TYR A 410 8.55 -2.33 29.07
C TYR A 410 9.80 -1.48 29.27
N GLN A 411 10.94 -2.13 29.55
CA GLN A 411 12.23 -1.47 29.78
C GLN A 411 12.17 -0.40 30.90
N LYS A 412 11.31 -0.61 31.90
CA LYS A 412 11.17 0.27 33.07
C LYS A 412 11.33 -0.53 34.34
N GLU A 413 12.00 0.07 35.31
CA GLU A 413 12.09 -0.44 36.68
C GLU A 413 10.82 -0.06 37.45
N THR A 414 10.41 -0.91 38.38
CA THR A 414 9.16 -0.75 39.15
C THR A 414 9.45 -1.05 40.60
N ASP A 415 10.38 -0.31 41.21
CA ASP A 415 10.96 -0.70 42.50
C ASP A 415 10.02 -0.42 43.68
N THR A 416 9.21 0.64 43.58
CA THR A 416 8.27 1.05 44.62
C THR A 416 6.81 0.97 44.15
N TYR A 417 5.89 0.88 45.12
CA TYR A 417 4.46 0.92 44.86
C TYR A 417 4.05 2.24 44.18
N GLU A 418 4.61 3.35 44.63
CA GLU A 418 4.33 4.70 44.11
C GLU A 418 4.79 4.80 42.64
N THR A 419 5.96 4.25 42.33
CA THR A 419 6.47 4.17 40.95
C THR A 419 5.55 3.34 40.07
N LEU A 420 5.07 2.18 40.57
CA LEU A 420 4.12 1.33 39.86
C LEU A 420 2.80 2.08 39.55
N VAL A 421 2.22 2.76 40.56
CA VAL A 421 0.99 3.54 40.42
C VAL A 421 1.17 4.67 39.40
N SER A 422 2.28 5.40 39.50
CA SER A 422 2.61 6.50 38.59
C SER A 422 2.77 6.01 37.15
N GLN A 423 3.52 4.94 36.92
CA GLN A 423 3.73 4.37 35.59
C GLN A 423 2.43 3.87 34.95
N ILE A 424 1.55 3.22 35.72
CA ILE A 424 0.25 2.80 35.23
C ILE A 424 -0.60 4.03 34.86
N SER A 425 -0.67 5.04 35.71
CA SER A 425 -1.47 6.25 35.45
C SER A 425 -0.99 6.97 34.18
N VAL A 426 0.32 7.25 34.07
CA VAL A 426 0.93 7.85 32.87
C VAL A 426 0.66 7.01 31.62
N TRP A 427 0.76 5.69 31.74
CA TRP A 427 0.48 4.79 30.61
C TRP A 427 -0.99 4.79 30.22
N ILE A 428 -1.94 4.92 31.15
CA ILE A 428 -3.37 5.00 30.83
C ILE A 428 -3.70 6.30 30.11
N ASP A 429 -3.09 7.42 30.53
CA ASP A 429 -3.23 8.70 29.83
C ASP A 429 -2.68 8.62 28.41
N ASP A 430 -1.45 8.11 28.24
CA ASP A 430 -0.89 7.85 26.91
C ASP A 430 -1.77 6.87 26.10
N TYR A 431 -2.27 5.80 26.72
CA TYR A 431 -3.14 4.81 26.10
C TYR A 431 -4.40 5.44 25.51
N ASN A 432 -5.03 6.34 26.25
CA ASN A 432 -6.28 6.98 25.88
C ASN A 432 -6.10 8.10 24.85
N PHE A 433 -5.07 8.94 25.03
CA PHE A 433 -4.89 10.17 24.24
C PHE A 433 -3.98 10.00 23.03
N SER A 434 -2.93 9.20 23.14
CA SER A 434 -1.83 9.15 22.15
C SER A 434 -1.69 7.78 21.49
N ARG A 435 -2.02 6.69 22.20
CA ARG A 435 -1.65 5.36 21.75
C ARG A 435 -2.49 4.88 20.57
N ILE A 436 -1.88 4.85 19.39
CA ILE A 436 -2.57 4.47 18.17
C ILE A 436 -2.98 3.00 18.14
N LYS A 437 -4.16 2.76 17.57
CA LYS A 437 -4.71 1.42 17.32
C LYS A 437 -4.96 1.27 15.83
N THR A 438 -4.31 0.29 15.21
CA THR A 438 -4.49 0.02 13.77
C THR A 438 -5.94 -0.30 13.42
N LYS A 439 -6.68 -0.97 14.32
CA LYS A 439 -8.12 -1.24 14.16
C LYS A 439 -9.01 0.01 14.15
N LEU A 440 -8.51 1.14 14.66
CA LEU A 440 -9.21 2.42 14.72
C LEU A 440 -8.72 3.40 13.63
N GLY A 441 -8.11 2.88 12.56
CA GLY A 441 -7.51 3.73 11.53
C GLY A 441 -6.36 4.58 12.06
N CYS A 442 -5.53 4.02 12.94
CA CYS A 442 -4.37 4.67 13.56
C CYS A 442 -4.71 5.90 14.42
N LYS A 443 -5.92 5.93 15.00
CA LYS A 443 -6.31 6.90 16.04
C LYS A 443 -6.11 6.31 17.43
N SER A 444 -5.93 7.18 18.43
CA SER A 444 -6.06 6.81 19.84
C SER A 444 -7.54 6.53 20.19
N PRO A 445 -7.82 5.87 21.33
CA PRO A 445 -9.20 5.63 21.77
C PRO A 445 -10.05 6.90 21.85
N ILE A 446 -9.54 7.97 22.46
CA ILE A 446 -10.31 9.22 22.60
C ILE A 446 -10.47 9.91 21.24
N GLU A 447 -9.41 9.99 20.43
CA GLU A 447 -9.48 10.55 19.08
C GLU A 447 -10.54 9.82 18.23
N TYR A 448 -10.59 8.49 18.31
CA TYR A 448 -11.58 7.70 17.58
C TYR A 448 -13.00 7.99 18.04
N ARG A 449 -13.23 8.10 19.36
CA ARG A 449 -14.55 8.46 19.89
C ARG A 449 -14.98 9.82 19.38
N ILE A 450 -14.17 10.86 19.61
CA ILE A 450 -14.48 12.24 19.21
C ILE A 450 -14.70 12.35 17.70
N PHE A 451 -13.95 11.62 16.88
CA PHE A 451 -14.11 11.66 15.43
C PHE A 451 -15.42 11.00 14.94
N THR A 452 -15.98 10.05 15.71
CA THR A 452 -17.11 9.23 15.28
C THR A 452 -18.44 9.66 15.92
N THR A 453 -18.40 10.55 16.90
CA THR A 453 -19.55 11.04 17.68
C THR A 453 -19.65 12.54 17.55
#